data_AF-A0A257PB15-F1
#
_entry.id   AF-A0A257PB15-F1
#
_cell.length_a   1.000
_cell.length_b   1.000
_cell.length_c   1.000
_cell.angle_alpha   90.00
_cell.angle_beta   90.00
_cell.angle_gamma   90.00
#
_symmetry.space_group_name_H-M   'P 1'
#
loop_
_entity.id
_entity.type
_entity.pdbx_description
1 polymer ?
#
loop_
_entity_poly.entity_id
_entity_poly.type
_entity_poly.pdbx_seq_one_letter_code
_entity_poly.pdbx_strand_id
1 'polypeptide(L)' 'PEGVIKLCEIHDNGIGRDAKELLRKVQAAQYVASHPGEVCPAKWKQGEATLKPSLDLVGKI' A
#
# COMPACT_ATOMS: atom_id res chain seq x y z
N PRO A 1 -12.27 -1.63 10.70
CA PRO A 1 -11.03 -0.95 11.09
C PRO A 1 -10.72 -1.23 12.56
N GLU A 2 -9.55 -1.82 12.79
CA GLU A 2 -9.17 -2.47 14.05
C GLU A 2 -8.31 -1.53 14.93
N GLY A 3 -8.24 -0.24 14.57
CA GLY A 3 -7.40 0.74 15.24
C GLY A 3 -5.89 0.56 15.01
N VAL A 4 -5.48 -0.31 14.09
CA VAL A 4 -4.07 -0.61 13.82
C VAL A 4 -3.49 0.37 12.79
N ILE A 5 -2.37 1.01 13.13
CA ILE A 5 -1.63 1.90 12.22
C ILE A 5 -1.10 1.09 11.04
N LYS A 6 -1.41 1.53 9.81
CA LYS A 6 -0.96 0.87 8.56
C LYS A 6 0.13 1.65 7.81
N LEU A 7 0.22 2.95 8.04
CA LEU A 7 1.18 3.85 7.39
C LEU A 7 1.58 4.97 8.36
N CYS A 8 2.81 5.45 8.23
CA CYS A 8 3.32 6.62 8.92
C CYS A 8 4.19 7.41 7.94
N GLU A 9 4.06 8.72 7.94
CA GLU A 9 4.88 9.63 7.15
C GLU A 9 5.23 10.85 8.02
N ILE A 10 6.53 11.10 8.19
CA ILE A 10 7.07 12.16 9.02
C ILE A 10 8.05 12.94 8.16
N HIS A 11 7.78 14.23 7.99
CA HIS A 11 8.60 15.16 7.22
C HIS A 11 9.20 16.19 8.15
N ASP A 12 10.36 16.73 7.78
CA ASP A 12 10.91 17.92 8.43
C ASP A 12 9.98 19.14 8.26
N ASN A 13 10.12 20.15 9.12
CA ASN A 13 9.30 21.36 9.13
C ASN A 13 9.28 22.10 7.77
N GLY A 14 10.38 22.03 7.01
CA GLY A 14 10.47 22.68 5.69
C GLY A 14 9.84 21.91 4.53
N ILE A 15 9.33 20.70 4.75
CA ILE A 15 8.95 19.78 3.68
C ILE A 15 7.44 19.50 3.69
N GLY A 16 6.75 20.02 2.68
CA GLY A 16 5.33 19.73 2.44
C GLY A 16 5.07 18.24 2.18
N ARG A 17 3.87 17.78 2.54
CA ARG A 17 3.38 16.43 2.22
C ARG A 17 2.51 16.47 0.96
N ASP A 18 2.42 15.34 0.27
CA ASP A 18 1.54 15.20 -0.90
C ASP A 18 0.25 14.43 -0.51
N ALA A 19 -0.87 15.13 -0.54
CA ALA A 19 -2.18 14.54 -0.24
C ALA A 19 -2.60 13.47 -1.26
N LYS A 20 -2.15 13.54 -2.52
CA LYS A 20 -2.45 12.52 -3.53
C LYS A 20 -1.80 11.19 -3.18
N GLU A 21 -0.57 11.25 -2.67
CA GLU A 21 0.14 10.05 -2.22
C GLU A 21 -0.47 9.47 -0.93
N LEU A 22 -0.91 10.33 -0.01
CA LEU A 22 -1.67 9.88 1.16
C LEU A 22 -2.95 9.13 0.75
N LEU A 23 -3.74 9.69 -0.18
CA LEU A 23 -4.95 9.03 -0.69
C LEU A 23 -4.63 7.69 -1.35
N ARG A 24 -3.57 7.61 -2.16
CA ARG A 24 -3.12 6.37 -2.79
C ARG A 24 -2.78 5.30 -1.74
N LYS A 25 -2.05 5.66 -0.68
CA LYS A 25 -1.71 4.75 0.42
C LYS A 25 -2.96 4.28 1.19
N VAL A 26 -3.94 5.17 1.42
CA VAL A 26 -5.22 4.80 2.05
C VAL A 26 -6.00 3.79 1.19
N GLN A 27 -6.08 4.01 -0.12
CA GLN A 27 -6.73 3.07 -1.05
C GLN A 27 -6.03 1.72 -1.06
N ALA A 28 -4.70 1.69 -1.05
CA ALA A 28 -3.92 0.45 -0.96
C ALA A 28 -4.19 -0.29 0.37
N ALA A 29 -4.24 0.44 1.48
CA ALA A 29 -4.57 -0.13 2.79
C ALA A 29 -5.99 -0.71 2.84
N GLN A 30 -6.96 -0.04 2.21
CA GLN A 30 -8.33 -0.56 2.06
C GLN A 30 -8.37 -1.81 1.19
N TYR A 31 -7.61 -1.84 0.08
CA TYR A 31 -7.54 -2.99 -0.81
C TYR A 31 -7.02 -4.25 -0.12
N VAL A 32 -5.87 -4.17 0.54
CA VAL A 32 -5.29 -5.34 1.24
C VAL A 32 -6.15 -5.80 2.42
N ALA A 33 -6.90 -4.88 3.04
CA ALA A 33 -7.86 -5.23 4.08
C ALA A 33 -9.08 -6.01 3.55
N SER A 34 -9.50 -5.74 2.30
CA SER A 34 -10.62 -6.43 1.66
C SER A 34 -10.21 -7.65 0.81
N HIS A 35 -8.93 -7.81 0.49
CA HIS A 35 -8.38 -8.93 -0.31
C HIS A 35 -7.29 -9.68 0.46
N PRO A 36 -7.67 -10.54 1.44
CA PRO A 36 -6.70 -11.29 2.22
C PRO A 36 -5.77 -12.15 1.35
N GLY A 37 -4.47 -12.01 1.54
CA GLY A 37 -3.45 -12.75 0.78
C GLY A 37 -3.01 -12.07 -0.51
N GLU A 38 -3.53 -10.89 -0.85
CA GLU A 38 -3.00 -10.05 -1.92
C GLU A 38 -2.21 -8.87 -1.38
N VAL A 39 -1.24 -8.40 -2.19
CA VAL A 39 -0.43 -7.23 -1.87
C VAL A 39 -0.39 -6.25 -3.05
N CYS A 40 -0.36 -4.96 -2.72
CA CYS A 40 -0.21 -3.87 -3.67
C CYS A 40 1.28 -3.63 -3.95
N PRO A 41 1.79 -3.84 -5.18
CA PRO A 41 3.19 -3.60 -5.52
C PRO A 41 3.57 -2.10 -5.52
N ALA A 42 4.85 -1.80 -5.77
CA ALA A 42 5.33 -0.43 -5.84
C ALA A 42 4.53 0.40 -6.86
N LYS A 43 4.21 1.65 -6.49
CA LYS A 43 3.41 2.60 -7.28
C LYS A 43 1.96 2.17 -7.59
N TRP A 44 1.48 1.06 -7.02
CA TRP A 44 0.12 0.56 -7.27
C TRP A 44 -0.96 1.62 -7.09
N LYS A 45 -1.93 1.60 -8.01
CA LYS A 45 -3.18 2.38 -7.97
C LYS A 45 -4.38 1.47 -8.13
N GLN A 46 -5.55 1.97 -7.72
CA GLN A 46 -6.81 1.23 -7.83
C GLN A 46 -7.05 0.76 -9.28
N GLY A 47 -7.30 -0.54 -9.44
CA GLY A 47 -7.51 -1.20 -10.73
C GLY A 47 -6.25 -1.77 -11.38
N GLU A 48 -5.05 -1.48 -10.85
CA GLU A 48 -3.81 -2.10 -11.32
C GLU A 48 -3.59 -3.50 -10.75
N ALA A 49 -2.72 -4.26 -11.41
CA ALA A 49 -2.39 -5.63 -11.02
C ALA A 49 -1.77 -5.71 -9.61
N THR A 50 -2.20 -6.71 -8.87
CA THR A 50 -1.69 -7.06 -7.54
C THR A 50 -0.82 -8.31 -7.60
N LEU A 51 -0.16 -8.61 -6.48
CA LEU A 51 0.59 -9.85 -6.32
C LEU A 51 -0.08 -10.70 -5.26
N LYS A 52 -0.08 -12.02 -5.48
CA LYS A 52 -0.42 -13.00 -4.46
C LYS A 52 0.86 -13.68 -4.00
N PRO A 53 1.37 -13.40 -2.80
CA PRO A 53 2.58 -14.04 -2.30
C PRO A 53 2.42 -15.57 -2.30
N SER A 54 3.38 -16.27 -2.91
CA SER A 54 3.44 -17.73 -2.95
C SER A 54 4.90 -18.17 -3.01
N LEU A 55 5.16 -19.44 -2.64
CA LEU A 55 6.50 -20.02 -2.70
C LEU A 55 7.08 -19.96 -4.13
N ASP A 56 6.22 -20.19 -5.12
CA ASP A 56 6.60 -20.14 -6.54
C ASP A 56 7.01 -18.74 -7.01
N LEU A 57 6.63 -17.69 -6.30
CA LEU A 57 6.95 -16.31 -6.64
C LEU A 57 8.28 -15.83 -6.02
N VAL A 58 8.80 -16.55 -5.03
CA VAL A 58 10.04 -16.18 -4.32
C VAL A 58 11.22 -16.21 -5.30
N GLY A 59 11.88 -15.06 -5.45
CA GLY A 59 13.08 -14.92 -6.30
C GLY A 59 12.81 -14.81 -7.81
N LYS A 60 11.54 -14.67 -8.23
CA LYS A 60 11.17 -14.50 -9.65
C LYS A 60 10.82 -13.05 -10.05
N ILE A 61 10.65 -12.17 -9.07
CA ILE A 61 10.34 -10.74 -9.23
C ILE A 61 11.39 -9.94 -8.45
#